data_AF-A0A8T7HMF7-F1
#
_entry.id   AF-A0A8T7HMF7-F1
#
_cell.length_a   1.000
_cell.length_b   1.000
_cell.length_c   1.000
_cell.angle_alpha   90.00
_cell.angle_beta   90.00
_cell.angle_gamma   90.00
#
_symmetry.space_group_name_H-M   'P 1'
#
loop_
_entity.id
_entity.type
_entity.pdbx_description
1 polymer ?
#
loop_
_entity_poly.entity_id
_entity_poly.type
_entity_poly.pdbx_seq_one_letter_code
_entity_poly.pdbx_strand_id
1 'polypeptide(L)' 'MAKFNKVKFCYGCKERFLIKPGEPNRGYCVKCQKKVDKAKKEQEEKEDNE' A
#
# COMPACT_ATOMS: atom_id res chain seq x y z
N MET A 1 -10.86 24.32 -4.66
CA MET A 1 -9.99 23.36 -5.38
C MET A 1 -10.52 21.96 -5.13
N ALA A 2 -11.13 21.33 -6.13
CA ALA A 2 -11.65 19.97 -5.98
C ALA A 2 -10.46 19.03 -5.70
N LYS A 3 -10.42 18.46 -4.50
CA LYS A 3 -9.42 17.49 -4.07
C LYS A 3 -9.66 16.19 -4.84
N PHE A 4 -9.19 16.11 -6.08
CA PHE A 4 -9.40 14.93 -6.93
C PHE A 4 -8.72 13.71 -6.30
N ASN A 5 -9.47 12.62 -6.18
CA ASN A 5 -8.92 11.32 -5.83
C ASN A 5 -8.16 10.77 -7.04
N LYS A 6 -6.90 10.35 -6.85
CA LYS A 6 -6.10 9.75 -7.93
C LYS A 6 -6.47 8.28 -8.05
N VAL A 7 -7.01 7.88 -9.20
CA VAL A 7 -7.29 6.46 -9.50
C VAL A 7 -5.98 5.76 -9.86
N LYS A 8 -5.71 4.61 -9.24
CA LYS A 8 -4.55 3.75 -9.54
C LYS A 8 -4.96 2.29 -9.64
N PHE A 9 -4.11 1.48 -10.26
CA PHE A 9 -4.23 0.03 -10.28
C PHE A 9 -3.34 -0.60 -9.22
N CYS A 10 -3.87 -1.57 -8.50
CA CYS A 10 -3.13 -2.34 -7.50
C CYS A 10 -2.20 -3.34 -8.18
N TYR A 11 -0.91 -3.36 -7.84
CA TYR A 11 0.02 -4.35 -8.40
C TYR A 11 -0.28 -5.81 -7.98
N GLY A 12 -0.94 -6.01 -6.83
CA GLY A 12 -1.25 -7.34 -6.31
C GLY A 12 -2.48 -7.98 -6.95
N CYS A 13 -3.60 -7.25 -7.01
CA CYS A 13 -4.87 -7.78 -7.51
C CYS A 13 -5.32 -7.18 -8.86
N LYS A 14 -4.56 -6.24 -9.43
CA LYS A 14 -4.88 -5.51 -10.68
C LYS A 14 -6.21 -4.75 -10.65
N GLU A 15 -6.80 -4.55 -9.47
CA GLU A 15 -8.02 -3.76 -9.30
C GLU A 15 -7.75 -2.26 -9.22
N ARG A 16 -8.72 -1.46 -9.64
CA ARG A 16 -8.68 0.00 -9.50
C ARG A 16 -8.99 0.41 -8.06
N PHE A 17 -8.21 1.33 -7.52
CA PHE A 17 -8.44 1.93 -6.20
C PHE A 17 -8.16 3.43 -6.22
N LEU A 18 -8.72 4.13 -5.24
CA LEU A 18 -8.59 5.58 -5.10
C LEU A 18 -7.50 5.92 -4.07
N ILE A 19 -6.63 6.84 -4.44
CA ILE A 19 -5.66 7.48 -3.54
C ILE A 19 -6.21 8.87 -3.20
N LYS A 20 -6.41 9.10 -1.90
CA LYS A 20 -6.84 10.40 -1.39
C LYS A 20 -5.69 11.41 -1.51
N PRO A 21 -5.99 12.68 -1.78
CA PRO A 21 -4.96 13.71 -1.78
C PRO A 21 -4.34 13.85 -0.39
N GLY A 22 -3.01 13.79 -0.32
CA GLY A 22 -2.24 13.78 0.92
C GLY A 22 -1.82 12.38 1.38
N GLU A 23 -2.37 11.30 0.81
CA GLU A 23 -1.83 9.96 1.05
C GLU A 23 -0.54 9.75 0.25
N PRO A 24 0.45 9.02 0.81
CA PRO A 24 1.63 8.62 0.06
C PRO A 24 1.24 7.79 -1.16
N ASN A 25 2.06 7.88 -2.20
CA ASN A 25 1.77 7.24 -3.48
C ASN A 25 1.99 5.72 -3.40
N ARG A 26 0.98 4.98 -2.93
CA ARG A 26 1.03 3.52 -2.75
C ARG A 26 0.78 2.80 -4.07
N GLY A 27 1.50 1.70 -4.30
CA GLY A 27 1.32 0.81 -5.46
C GLY A 27 0.28 -0.29 -5.24
N TYR A 28 -0.12 -0.52 -3.99
CA TYR A 28 -1.07 -1.55 -3.60
C TYR A 28 -2.35 -0.93 -3.05
N CYS A 29 -3.49 -1.58 -3.30
CA CYS A 29 -4.73 -1.25 -2.61
C CYS A 29 -4.57 -1.56 -1.11
N VAL A 30 -5.43 -0.98 -0.26
CA VAL A 30 -5.37 -1.16 1.21
C VAL A 30 -5.30 -2.64 1.63
N LYS A 31 -6.02 -3.52 0.92
CA LYS A 31 -6.00 -4.96 1.18
C LYS A 31 -4.63 -5.59 0.92
N CYS A 32 -4.04 -5.32 -0.24
CA CYS A 32 -2.72 -5.85 -0.60
C CYS A 32 -1.60 -5.18 0.22
N GLN A 33 -1.73 -3.89 0.52
CA GLN A 33 -0.79 -3.16 1.35
C GLN A 33 -0.68 -3.78 2.74
N LYS A 34 -1.81 -4.13 3.38
CA LYS A 34 -1.80 -4.83 4.69
C LYS A 34 -1.04 -6.16 4.66
N LYS A 35 -1.11 -6.90 3.54
CA LYS A 35 -0.37 -8.16 3.39
C LYS A 35 1.14 -7.92 3.29
N VAL A 36 1.53 -6.93 2.49
CA VAL A 36 2.95 -6.54 2.33
C VAL A 36 3.50 -5.99 3.64
N ASP A 37 2.74 -5.15 4.34
CA ASP A 37 3.12 -4.54 5.61
C ASP A 37 3.32 -5.61 6.70
N LYS A 38 2.40 -6.56 6.79
CA LYS A 38 2.54 -7.73 7.67
C LYS A 38 3.80 -8.54 7.35
N ALA A 39 4.03 -8.85 6.07
CA ALA A 39 5.21 -9.60 5.64
C ALA A 39 6.53 -8.87 5.93
N LYS A 40 6.56 -7.53 5.75
CA LYS A 40 7.71 -6.70 6.10
C LYS A 40 7.99 -6.71 7.60
N LYS A 41 6.96 -6.57 8.43
CA LYS A 41 7.11 -6.60 9.88
C LYS A 41 7.70 -7.93 10.37
N GLU A 42 7.25 -9.04 9.78
CA GLU A 42 7.82 -10.37 10.05
C GLU A 42 9.27 -10.54 9.56
N GLN A 43 9.73 -9.72 8.60
CA GLN A 43 11.13 -9.69 8.16
C GLN A 43 12.00 -8.79 9.03
N GLU A 44 11.52 -7.60 9.41
CA GLU A 44 12.25 -6.71 10.34
C GLU A 44 12.48 -7.37 11.71
N GLU A 45 11.50 -8.11 12.26
CA GLU A 45 11.68 -8.86 13.51
C GLU A 45 12.67 -10.03 13.40
N LYS A 46 13.01 -10.48 12.18
CA LYS A 46 14.04 -11.52 11.96
C LYS A 46 15.43 -10.94 11.76
N GLU A 47 15.54 -9.72 11.25
CA GLU A 47 16.82 -9.06 10.98
C GLU A 47 17.40 -8.39 12.25
N ASP A 48 16.56 -8.02 13.23
CA ASP A 48 17.01 -7.43 14.51
C ASP A 48 17.44 -8.48 15.56
N ASN A 49 17.37 -9.78 15.24
CA ASN A 49 17.66 -10.89 16.16
C ASN A 49 18.84 -11.77 15.71
N GLU A 50 19.70 -11.25 14.82
CA GLU A 50 20.96 -11.87 14.39
C GLU A 50 22.17 -11.13 14.99
#